data_AF-A0A9D8ZSF4-F1
#
_entry.id   AF-A0A9D8ZSF4-F1
#
_cell.length_a   1.000
_cell.length_b   1.000
_cell.length_c   1.000
_cell.angle_alpha   90.00
_cell.angle_beta   90.00
_cell.angle_gamma   90.00
#
_symmetry.space_group_name_H-M   'P 1'
#
loop_
_entity.id
_entity.type
_entity.pdbx_description
1 polymer ?
#
loop_
_entity_poly.entity_id
_entity_poly.type
_entity_poly.pdbx_seq_one_letter_code
_entity_poly.pdbx_strand_id
1 'polypeptide(L)'
;MKYPRVSLFVFIAVLVFTSACKTFEVKNVNYSQQVESVLLPTENGDVSDSRYGIAFNILPFQYEEMKDSSSVLVDEVRLIRNQNGFYFITADGFNNVYVMEPINSGLKLKEKINITEQGLKSPAFNLRSPFVQLIDTATSEVFTLNEKGIKKEEIKS
;
A
#
# COMPACT_ATOMS: atom_id res chain seq x y z
N MET A 1 22.78 50.61 -39.75
CA MET A 1 22.38 49.51 -38.83
C MET A 1 22.16 48.25 -39.65
N LYS A 2 22.94 47.18 -39.41
CA LYS A 2 22.81 45.88 -40.09
C LYS A 2 22.04 44.93 -39.16
N TYR A 3 20.86 44.47 -39.59
CA TYR A 3 20.12 43.44 -38.85
C TYR A 3 20.77 42.06 -39.08
N PRO A 4 20.99 41.26 -38.03
CA PRO A 4 21.50 39.91 -38.21
C PRO A 4 20.44 39.03 -38.89
N ARG A 5 20.88 38.24 -39.87
CA ARG A 5 20.05 37.21 -40.52
C ARG A 5 19.85 36.06 -39.55
N VAL A 6 18.78 36.12 -38.76
CA VAL A 6 18.36 35.00 -37.92
C VAL A 6 17.91 33.87 -38.84
N SER A 7 18.63 32.73 -38.81
CA SER A 7 18.31 31.55 -39.60
C SER A 7 16.97 30.96 -39.13
N LEU A 8 16.09 30.60 -40.07
CA LEU A 8 14.78 29.98 -39.81
C LEU A 8 14.89 28.74 -38.88
N PHE A 9 16.03 28.05 -38.92
CA PHE A 9 16.36 26.93 -38.03
C PHE A 9 16.42 27.31 -36.54
N VAL A 10 16.87 28.52 -36.21
CA VAL A 10 16.91 29.01 -34.83
C VAL A 10 15.49 29.27 -34.31
N PHE A 11 14.58 29.71 -35.18
CA PHE A 11 13.19 29.94 -34.83
C PHE A 11 12.42 28.62 -34.59
N ILE A 12 12.67 27.61 -35.42
CA ILE A 12 12.09 26.26 -35.26
C ILE A 12 12.64 25.57 -33.99
N ALA A 13 13.93 25.74 -33.68
CA ALA A 13 14.52 25.17 -32.47
C ALA A 13 13.88 25.73 -31.19
N VAL A 14 13.52 27.02 -31.16
CA VAL A 14 12.86 27.65 -30.00
C VAL A 14 11.42 27.17 -29.83
N LEU A 15 10.70 26.88 -30.93
CA LEU A 15 9.31 26.38 -30.89
C LEU A 15 9.18 24.94 -30.35
N VAL A 16 10.22 24.11 -30.47
CA VAL A 16 10.21 22.73 -29.96
C VAL A 16 10.34 22.67 -28.43
N PHE A 17 10.92 23.69 -27.78
CA PHE A 17 11.11 23.71 -26.32
C PHE A 17 9.87 24.15 -25.52
N THR A 18 8.79 24.61 -26.16
CA THR A 18 7.59 25.10 -25.44
C THR A 18 6.48 24.05 -25.28
N SER A 19 6.70 22.79 -25.67
CA SER A 19 5.75 21.69 -25.45
C SER A 19 5.83 21.12 -24.02
N ALA A 20 5.89 21.97 -23.01
CA ALA A 20 5.68 21.56 -21.63
C ALA A 20 4.16 21.32 -21.45
N CYS A 21 3.72 20.08 -21.70
CA CYS A 21 2.36 19.65 -21.39
C CYS A 21 2.16 19.83 -19.88
N LYS A 22 1.54 20.94 -19.47
CA LYS A 22 1.21 21.20 -18.07
C LYS A 22 0.09 20.24 -17.69
N THR A 23 0.45 19.08 -17.15
CA THR A 23 -0.52 18.15 -16.58
C THR A 23 -1.11 18.80 -15.33
N PHE A 24 -2.44 18.92 -15.29
CA PHE A 24 -3.14 19.34 -14.09
C PHE A 24 -3.00 18.24 -13.03
N GLU A 25 -2.39 18.57 -11.89
CA GLU A 25 -2.13 17.63 -10.79
C GLU A 25 -2.62 18.23 -9.47
N VAL A 26 -3.36 17.44 -8.70
CA VAL A 26 -3.73 17.77 -7.32
C VAL A 26 -2.76 17.02 -6.39
N LYS A 27 -2.00 17.77 -5.59
CA LYS A 27 -1.02 17.24 -4.63
C LYS A 27 -1.60 17.16 -3.22
N ASN A 28 -0.94 16.41 -2.35
CA ASN A 28 -1.31 16.25 -0.93
C ASN A 28 -2.72 15.66 -0.71
N VAL A 29 -3.13 14.74 -1.59
CA VAL A 29 -4.37 13.98 -1.41
C VAL A 29 -4.21 13.04 -0.21
N ASN A 30 -5.18 13.04 0.70
CA ASN A 30 -5.23 12.09 1.79
C ASN A 30 -6.08 10.87 1.37
N TYR A 31 -5.42 9.75 1.15
CA TYR A 31 -6.06 8.49 0.72
C TYR A 31 -6.50 7.59 1.88
N SER A 32 -6.37 8.04 3.13
CA SER A 32 -6.58 7.17 4.30
C SER A 32 -8.00 6.62 4.36
N GLN A 33 -8.11 5.34 4.69
CA GLN A 33 -9.35 4.76 5.20
C GLN A 33 -9.42 5.01 6.70
N GLN A 34 -10.51 5.63 7.18
CA GLN A 34 -10.66 5.94 8.61
C GLN A 34 -10.83 4.69 9.48
N VAL A 35 -11.45 3.65 8.92
CA VAL A 35 -11.73 2.39 9.59
C VAL A 35 -11.18 1.26 8.73
N GLU A 36 -10.57 0.28 9.40
CA GLU A 36 -10.12 -0.96 8.81
C GLU A 36 -11.26 -1.72 8.12
N SER A 37 -10.86 -2.48 7.10
CA SER A 37 -11.67 -3.46 6.41
C SER A 37 -11.36 -4.87 6.92
N VAL A 38 -12.41 -5.58 7.30
CA VAL A 38 -12.37 -7.00 7.62
C VAL A 38 -13.14 -7.72 6.51
N LEU A 39 -12.43 -8.51 5.71
CA LEU A 39 -12.95 -9.09 4.49
C LEU A 39 -12.94 -10.62 4.59
N LEU A 40 -14.05 -11.24 4.19
CA LEU A 40 -14.18 -12.69 4.13
C LEU A 40 -13.82 -13.16 2.71
N PRO A 41 -12.80 -14.01 2.52
CA PRO A 41 -12.51 -14.57 1.22
C PRO A 41 -13.61 -15.53 0.74
N THR A 42 -13.82 -15.59 -0.56
CA THR A 42 -14.59 -16.66 -1.20
C THR A 42 -13.79 -17.97 -1.22
N GLU A 43 -14.42 -19.09 -1.63
CA GLU A 43 -13.71 -20.38 -1.81
C GLU A 43 -12.55 -20.30 -2.81
N ASN A 44 -12.60 -19.37 -3.77
CA ASN A 44 -11.53 -19.13 -4.74
C ASN A 44 -10.46 -18.15 -4.24
N GLY A 45 -10.62 -17.62 -3.02
CA GLY A 45 -9.71 -16.66 -2.40
C GLY A 45 -9.96 -15.21 -2.77
N ASP A 46 -11.06 -14.90 -3.45
CA ASP A 46 -11.38 -13.52 -3.81
C ASP A 46 -11.89 -12.75 -2.58
N VAL A 47 -11.38 -11.54 -2.37
CA VAL A 47 -11.84 -10.59 -1.36
C VAL A 47 -12.21 -9.28 -2.01
N SER A 48 -13.24 -8.60 -1.49
CA SER A 48 -13.74 -7.34 -2.03
C SER A 48 -14.26 -6.43 -0.93
N ASP A 49 -13.83 -5.17 -0.93
CA ASP A 49 -14.42 -4.09 -0.16
C ASP A 49 -15.11 -3.09 -1.08
N SER A 50 -16.44 -3.18 -1.15
CA SER A 50 -17.28 -2.27 -1.94
C SER A 50 -17.29 -0.84 -1.42
N ARG A 51 -17.03 -0.62 -0.12
CA ARG A 51 -17.03 0.72 0.50
C ARG A 51 -15.87 1.55 -0.01
N TYR A 52 -14.74 0.90 -0.29
CA TYR A 52 -13.52 1.56 -0.72
C TYR A 52 -13.06 1.17 -2.14
N GLY A 53 -13.83 0.32 -2.82
CA GLY A 53 -13.63 0.01 -4.24
C GLY A 53 -12.37 -0.80 -4.53
N ILE A 54 -12.06 -1.80 -3.70
CA ILE A 54 -10.90 -2.69 -3.89
C ILE A 54 -11.34 -4.14 -3.91
N ALA A 55 -10.78 -4.92 -4.84
CA ALA A 55 -10.93 -6.37 -4.90
C ALA A 55 -9.61 -7.01 -5.33
N PHE A 56 -9.26 -8.14 -4.73
CA PHE A 56 -8.05 -8.91 -5.04
C PHE A 56 -8.20 -10.36 -4.59
N ASN A 57 -7.22 -11.19 -4.91
CA ASN A 57 -7.17 -12.59 -4.48
C ASN A 57 -6.14 -12.77 -3.36
N ILE A 58 -6.50 -13.48 -2.28
CA ILE A 58 -5.68 -13.68 -1.09
C ILE A 58 -4.64 -14.81 -1.24
N LEU A 59 -4.86 -15.75 -2.16
CA LEU A 59 -4.02 -16.95 -2.31
C LEU A 59 -2.53 -16.65 -2.53
N PRO A 60 -2.12 -15.61 -3.28
CA PRO A 60 -0.70 -15.23 -3.37
C PRO A 60 -0.09 -14.84 -2.02
N PHE A 61 -0.84 -14.16 -1.15
CA PHE A 61 -0.36 -13.82 0.20
C PHE A 61 -0.27 -15.06 1.09
N GLN A 62 -1.27 -15.94 1.01
CA GLN A 62 -1.28 -17.21 1.74
C GLN A 62 -0.11 -18.11 1.34
N TYR A 63 0.20 -18.20 0.04
CA TYR A 63 1.36 -18.94 -0.44
C TYR A 63 2.67 -18.40 0.14
N GLU A 64 2.78 -17.08 0.29
CA GLU A 64 3.96 -16.47 0.90
C GLU A 64 4.14 -16.83 2.37
N GLU A 65 3.04 -17.03 3.12
CA GLU A 65 3.04 -17.35 4.55
C GLU A 65 3.13 -18.86 4.84
N MET A 66 2.37 -19.67 4.10
CA MET A 66 2.13 -21.08 4.42
C MET A 66 2.71 -22.04 3.39
N LYS A 67 3.17 -21.52 2.24
CA LYS A 67 3.60 -22.32 1.07
C LYS A 67 2.51 -23.25 0.53
N ASP A 68 1.25 -22.91 0.81
CA ASP A 68 0.06 -23.59 0.33
C ASP A 68 -0.95 -22.57 -0.21
N SER A 69 -1.42 -22.81 -1.43
CA SER A 69 -2.48 -22.04 -2.09
C SER A 69 -3.49 -22.96 -2.79
N SER A 70 -3.56 -24.22 -2.37
CA SER A 70 -4.46 -25.23 -2.93
C SER A 70 -5.91 -25.02 -2.52
N SER A 71 -6.11 -24.39 -1.36
CA SER A 71 -7.41 -24.00 -0.80
C SER A 71 -7.25 -22.72 0.01
N VAL A 72 -8.36 -22.06 0.34
CA VAL A 72 -8.37 -20.89 1.21
C VAL A 72 -8.30 -21.35 2.67
N LEU A 73 -7.28 -20.89 3.38
CA LEU A 73 -6.98 -21.28 4.76
C LEU A 73 -7.21 -20.14 5.77
N VAL A 74 -7.52 -18.94 5.29
CA VAL A 74 -7.74 -17.75 6.13
C VAL A 74 -9.21 -17.34 6.11
N ASP A 75 -9.78 -17.16 7.29
CA ASP A 75 -11.19 -16.80 7.46
C ASP A 75 -11.42 -15.30 7.25
N GLU A 76 -10.52 -14.46 7.78
CA GLU A 76 -10.63 -13.00 7.75
C GLU A 76 -9.33 -12.35 7.26
N VAL A 77 -9.47 -11.47 6.27
CA VAL A 77 -8.39 -10.61 5.77
C VAL A 77 -8.57 -9.21 6.36
N ARG A 78 -7.52 -8.75 7.03
CA ARG A 78 -7.40 -7.42 7.63
C ARG A 78 -6.73 -6.48 6.64
N LEU A 79 -7.36 -5.34 6.37
CA LEU A 79 -6.91 -4.38 5.35
C LEU A 79 -7.12 -2.95 5.82
N ILE A 80 -6.08 -2.11 5.72
CA ILE A 80 -6.23 -0.65 5.91
C ILE A 80 -5.36 0.13 4.92
N ARG A 81 -5.86 1.28 4.44
CA ARG A 81 -5.10 2.20 3.58
C ARG A 81 -4.63 3.42 4.35
N ASN A 82 -3.34 3.75 4.26
CA ASN A 82 -2.78 4.95 4.88
C ASN A 82 -2.95 6.21 4.00
N GLN A 83 -2.55 7.37 4.53
CA GLN A 83 -2.68 8.67 3.86
C GLN A 83 -1.93 8.76 2.53
N ASN A 84 -0.82 8.04 2.40
CA ASN A 84 0.01 7.99 1.20
C ASN A 84 -0.58 7.05 0.13
N GLY A 85 -1.65 6.32 0.47
CA GLY A 85 -2.36 5.45 -0.45
C GLY A 85 -1.87 4.00 -0.46
N PHE A 86 -0.95 3.61 0.42
CA PHE A 86 -0.50 2.21 0.57
C PHE A 86 -1.51 1.40 1.37
N TYR A 87 -1.72 0.16 0.96
CA TYR A 87 -2.53 -0.82 1.68
C TYR A 87 -1.64 -1.66 2.59
N PHE A 88 -2.11 -1.90 3.82
CA PHE A 88 -1.52 -2.82 4.78
C PHE A 88 -2.45 -4.02 4.87
N ILE A 89 -1.92 -5.22 4.63
CA ILE A 89 -2.71 -6.45 4.51
C ILE A 89 -2.13 -7.51 5.45
N THR A 90 -2.97 -8.17 6.22
CA THR A 90 -2.61 -9.34 7.03
C THR A 90 -3.83 -10.22 7.30
N ALA A 91 -3.64 -11.35 7.98
CA ALA A 91 -4.69 -12.26 8.41
C ALA A 91 -4.24 -13.02 9.65
N ASP A 92 -5.18 -13.73 10.30
CA ASP A 92 -4.81 -14.71 11.33
C ASP A 92 -3.85 -15.77 10.76
N GLY A 93 -2.86 -16.17 11.55
CA GLY A 93 -1.79 -17.08 11.17
C GLY A 93 -0.66 -16.46 10.36
N PHE A 94 -0.80 -15.23 9.85
CA PHE A 94 0.26 -14.59 9.07
C PHE A 94 1.40 -14.14 9.98
N ASN A 95 2.64 -14.32 9.53
CA ASN A 95 3.83 -13.80 10.19
C ASN A 95 4.13 -12.34 9.82
N ASN A 96 3.58 -11.88 8.69
CA ASN A 96 3.93 -10.60 8.11
C ASN A 96 2.71 -9.69 7.87
N VAL A 97 3.00 -8.40 7.78
CA VAL A 97 2.12 -7.40 7.15
C VAL A 97 2.68 -7.06 5.78
N TYR A 98 1.82 -7.15 4.77
CA TYR A 98 2.16 -6.83 3.40
C TYR A 98 1.77 -5.39 3.09
N VAL A 99 2.74 -4.57 2.77
CA VAL A 99 2.52 -3.20 2.30
C VAL A 99 2.45 -3.21 0.78
N MET A 100 1.30 -2.83 0.24
CA MET A 100 1.00 -2.86 -1.18
C MET A 100 0.81 -1.46 -1.75
N GLU A 101 1.50 -1.17 -2.84
CA GLU A 101 1.33 0.04 -3.64
C GLU A 101 0.27 -0.20 -4.73
N PRO A 102 -0.77 0.64 -4.83
CA PRO A 102 -1.72 0.55 -5.93
C PRO A 102 -1.04 0.93 -7.25
N ILE A 103 -1.18 0.06 -8.24
CA ILE A 103 -0.75 0.29 -9.62
C ILE A 103 -1.94 0.13 -10.56
N ASN A 104 -1.74 0.39 -11.85
CA ASN A 104 -2.80 0.18 -12.85
C ASN A 104 -3.29 -1.27 -12.79
N SER A 105 -4.57 -1.42 -12.43
CA SER A 105 -5.26 -2.72 -12.32
C SER A 105 -4.54 -3.74 -11.42
N GLY A 106 -3.87 -3.30 -10.35
CA GLY A 106 -3.19 -4.23 -9.47
C GLY A 106 -2.60 -3.64 -8.20
N LEU A 107 -1.99 -4.52 -7.41
CA LEU A 107 -1.25 -4.22 -6.21
C LEU A 107 0.19 -4.73 -6.39
N LYS A 108 1.17 -3.86 -6.12
CA LYS A 108 2.59 -4.21 -6.15
C LYS A 108 3.13 -4.26 -4.73
N LEU A 109 3.86 -5.32 -4.38
CA LEU A 109 4.53 -5.40 -3.09
C LEU A 109 5.54 -4.27 -2.96
N LYS A 110 5.37 -3.45 -1.92
CA LYS A 110 6.29 -2.38 -1.55
C LYS A 110 7.24 -2.83 -0.45
N GLU A 111 6.71 -3.47 0.58
CA GLU A 111 7.45 -3.94 1.75
C GLU A 111 6.75 -5.15 2.36
N LYS A 112 7.54 -6.09 2.88
CA LYS A 112 7.05 -7.23 3.67
C LYS A 112 7.57 -7.07 5.09
N ILE A 113 6.70 -6.60 5.98
CA ILE A 113 7.07 -6.33 7.37
C ILE A 113 6.91 -7.61 8.17
N ASN A 114 8.02 -8.22 8.57
CA ASN A 114 7.98 -9.34 9.51
C ASN A 114 7.57 -8.84 10.91
N ILE A 115 6.55 -9.47 11.48
CA ILE A 115 6.00 -9.12 12.79
C ILE A 115 6.36 -10.18 13.83
N THR A 116 6.18 -11.45 13.48
CA THR A 116 6.37 -12.60 14.36
C THR A 116 6.82 -13.82 13.55
N GLU A 117 7.32 -14.85 14.22
CA GLU A 117 7.64 -16.16 13.61
C GLU A 117 6.57 -17.22 13.92
N GLN A 118 5.65 -16.94 14.85
CA GLN A 118 4.65 -17.91 15.35
C GLN A 118 3.24 -17.71 14.77
N GLY A 119 3.09 -16.75 13.84
CA GLY A 119 1.84 -16.29 13.27
C GLY A 119 1.03 -15.42 14.24
N LEU A 120 0.51 -14.31 13.73
CA LEU A 120 -0.48 -13.48 14.41
C LEU A 120 -1.70 -14.33 14.80
N LYS A 121 -2.34 -14.00 15.92
CA LYS A 121 -3.51 -14.75 16.43
C LYS A 121 -4.80 -13.99 16.29
N SER A 122 -4.77 -12.69 16.60
CA SER A 122 -5.95 -11.85 16.43
C SER A 122 -5.53 -10.44 16.01
N PRO A 123 -5.00 -10.29 14.78
CA PRO A 123 -4.52 -9.02 14.29
C PRO A 123 -5.68 -8.05 14.03
N ALA A 124 -5.47 -6.78 14.36
CA ALA A 124 -6.35 -5.67 14.02
C ALA A 124 -5.51 -4.42 13.70
N PHE A 125 -5.96 -3.63 12.73
CA PHE A 125 -5.34 -2.37 12.38
C PHE A 125 -6.05 -1.18 12.99
N ASN A 126 -5.26 -0.15 13.31
CA ASN A 126 -5.77 1.13 13.75
C ASN A 126 -4.97 2.26 13.10
N LEU A 127 -5.67 3.21 12.49
CA LEU A 127 -4.99 4.35 11.89
C LEU A 127 -4.57 5.35 12.99
N ARG A 128 -3.28 5.68 12.99
CA ARG A 128 -2.66 6.71 13.83
C ARG A 128 -1.80 7.60 12.95
N SER A 129 -2.46 8.37 12.08
CA SER A 129 -1.79 9.16 11.05
C SER A 129 -0.57 9.90 11.59
N PRO A 130 0.61 9.79 10.95
CA PRO A 130 0.85 9.20 9.62
C PRO A 130 1.07 7.68 9.61
N PHE A 131 0.95 7.00 10.75
CA PHE A 131 1.27 5.59 10.94
C PHE A 131 0.02 4.70 10.96
N VAL A 132 0.24 3.40 10.78
CA VAL A 132 -0.74 2.34 11.04
C VAL A 132 -0.25 1.57 12.26
N GLN A 133 -1.12 1.37 13.24
CA GLN A 133 -0.84 0.43 14.33
C GLN A 133 -1.41 -0.94 13.97
N LEU A 134 -0.60 -1.98 14.12
CA LEU A 134 -1.06 -3.35 14.20
C LEU A 134 -1.11 -3.74 15.67
N ILE A 135 -2.21 -4.33 16.09
CA ILE A 135 -2.41 -4.86 17.44
C ILE A 135 -2.74 -6.34 17.28
N ASP A 136 -1.98 -7.23 17.92
CA ASP A 136 -2.45 -8.61 18.12
C ASP A 136 -3.21 -8.67 19.45
N THR A 137 -4.53 -8.73 19.38
CA THR A 137 -5.38 -8.61 20.58
C THR A 137 -5.26 -9.82 21.51
N ALA A 138 -4.78 -10.97 21.01
CA ALA A 138 -4.57 -12.14 21.84
C ALA A 138 -3.30 -12.02 22.71
N THR A 139 -2.24 -11.38 22.19
CA THR A 139 -0.96 -11.20 22.92
C THR A 139 -0.81 -9.79 23.53
N SER A 140 -1.68 -8.85 23.15
CA SER A 140 -1.58 -7.42 23.48
C SER A 140 -0.34 -6.72 22.93
N GLU A 141 0.36 -7.33 21.96
CA GLU A 141 1.50 -6.71 21.29
C GLU A 141 1.03 -5.63 20.30
N VAL A 142 1.76 -4.51 20.26
CA VAL A 142 1.44 -3.36 19.42
C VAL A 142 2.65 -2.96 18.60
N PHE A 143 2.47 -2.89 17.29
CA PHE A 143 3.49 -2.50 16.33
C PHE A 143 3.08 -1.22 15.61
N THR A 144 3.96 -0.22 15.57
CA THR A 144 3.73 0.99 14.79
C THR A 144 4.40 0.83 13.43
N LEU A 145 3.62 0.89 12.36
CA LEU A 145 4.02 0.58 10.99
C LEU A 145 3.96 1.82 10.08
N ASN A 146 4.83 1.86 9.08
CA ASN A 146 4.74 2.72 7.91
C ASN A 146 5.10 1.94 6.64
N GLU A 147 5.15 2.61 5.49
CA GLU A 147 5.46 1.98 4.20
C GLU A 147 6.90 1.43 4.07
N LYS A 148 7.73 1.63 5.09
CA LYS A 148 9.14 1.22 5.15
C LYS A 148 9.41 0.16 6.23
N GLY A 149 8.41 -0.24 7.02
CA GLY A 149 8.57 -1.21 8.11
C GLY A 149 8.04 -0.74 9.46
N ILE A 150 8.55 -1.38 10.51
CA ILE A 150 8.25 -1.03 11.92
C ILE A 150 9.02 0.26 12.25
N LYS A 151 8.30 1.27 12.76
CA LYS A 151 8.91 2.47 13.32
C LYS A 151 9.64 2.10 14.60
N LYS A 152 10.96 2.14 14.59
CA LYS A 152 11.78 2.08 15.81
C LYS A 152 11.53 3.35 16.61
N GLU A 153 11.25 3.22 17.91
CA GLU A 153 11.32 4.38 18.80
C GLU A 153 12.78 4.87 18.80
N GLU A 154 12.99 6.13 18.44
CA GLU A 154 14.28 6.76 18.68
C GLU A 154 14.45 6.83 20.20
N ILE A 155 15.28 5.95 20.75
CA ILE A 155 15.80 6.12 22.10
C ILE A 155 16.59 7.43 22.06
N LYS A 156 15.99 8.51 22.57
CA LYS A 156 16.72 9.75 22.84
C LYS A 156 17.79 9.41 23.88
N SER A 157 19.03 9.26 23.41
CA SER A 157 20.21 9.28 24.27
C SER A 157 20.46 10.67 24.83
#